data_AF-A0A1M3B8Y7-F1
#
_entry.id   AF-A0A1M3B8Y7-F1
#
_cell.length_a   1.000
_cell.length_b   1.000
_cell.length_c   1.000
_cell.angle_alpha   90.00
_cell.angle_beta   90.00
_cell.angle_gamma   90.00
#
_symmetry.space_group_name_H-M   'P 1'
#
loop_
_entity.id
_entity.type
_entity.pdbx_description
1 polymer ?
#
loop_
_entity_poly.entity_id
_entity_poly.type
_entity_poly.pdbx_seq_one_letter_code
_entity_poly.pdbx_strand_id
1 'polypeptide(L)'
;MGGDRLAEVRYAGNDVLLEEGIEILTAPVCTSPDEIAVTCEGETMDGEPIRVESTADAQDDVLVTVGDRTLYDGSLLAVLDRGSSG
;
A
#
# COMPACT_ATOMS: atom_id res chain seq x y z
N MET A 1 -1.07 18.60 -6.74
CA MET A 1 -1.12 17.22 -6.22
C MET A 1 -1.18 16.33 -7.44
N GLY A 2 -0.10 15.62 -7.74
CA GLY A 2 0.11 14.88 -8.98
C GLY A 2 1.49 14.24 -8.90
N GLY A 3 1.74 13.59 -7.76
CA GLY A 3 2.87 12.69 -7.62
C GLY A 3 2.48 11.37 -8.28
N ASP A 4 3.43 10.67 -8.86
CA ASP A 4 3.21 9.36 -9.47
C ASP A 4 2.26 8.51 -8.62
N ARG A 5 1.16 8.04 -9.21
CA ARG A 5 0.17 7.16 -8.55
C ARG A 5 0.83 5.97 -7.84
N LEU A 6 1.93 5.51 -8.42
CA LEU A 6 2.80 4.47 -7.88
C LEU A 6 3.42 4.87 -6.53
N ALA A 7 3.83 6.12 -6.38
CA ALA A 7 4.31 6.66 -5.11
C ALA A 7 3.17 6.83 -4.10
N GLU A 8 1.99 7.31 -4.51
CA GLU A 8 0.82 7.47 -3.63
C GLU A 8 0.39 6.14 -3.01
N VAL A 9 0.23 5.10 -3.83
CA VAL A 9 -0.11 3.74 -3.35
C VAL A 9 0.99 3.18 -2.43
N ARG A 10 2.27 3.43 -2.76
CA ARG A 10 3.39 3.06 -1.89
C ARG A 10 3.31 3.72 -0.53
N TYR A 11 3.05 5.03 -0.48
CA TYR A 11 2.98 5.77 0.77
C TYR A 11 1.81 5.28 1.63
N ALA A 12 0.62 5.17 1.05
CA ALA A 12 -0.54 4.64 1.76
C ALA A 12 -0.30 3.22 2.31
N GLY A 13 0.29 2.33 1.52
CA GLY A 13 0.65 1.00 1.99
C GLY A 13 1.62 1.02 3.17
N ASN A 14 2.67 1.85 3.12
CA ASN A 14 3.61 1.98 4.23
C ASN A 14 2.97 2.61 5.48
N ASP A 15 2.11 3.61 5.32
CA ASP A 15 1.42 4.23 6.44
C ASP A 15 0.55 3.21 7.18
N VAL A 16 -0.24 2.40 6.46
CA VAL A 16 -1.05 1.32 7.06
C VAL A 16 -0.16 0.32 7.80
N LEU A 17 0.96 -0.09 7.21
CA LEU A 17 1.89 -1.03 7.85
C LEU A 17 2.49 -0.45 9.14
N LEU A 18 2.81 0.83 9.15
CA LEU A 18 3.32 1.54 10.33
C LEU A 18 2.25 1.71 11.41
N GLU A 19 1.01 2.07 11.03
CA GLU A 19 -0.13 2.19 11.95
C GLU A 19 -0.45 0.85 12.64
N GLU A 20 -0.36 -0.25 11.89
CA GLU A 20 -0.57 -1.61 12.41
C GLU A 20 0.66 -2.19 13.15
N GLY A 21 1.78 -1.46 13.17
CA GLY A 21 3.01 -1.87 13.86
C GLY A 21 3.74 -3.05 13.21
N ILE A 22 3.62 -3.20 11.88
CA ILE A 22 4.27 -4.28 11.13
C ILE A 22 5.76 -3.96 10.95
N GLU A 23 6.63 -4.88 11.40
CA GLU A 23 8.07 -4.78 11.19
C GLU A 23 8.44 -5.23 9.77
N ILE A 24 8.91 -4.30 8.96
CA ILE A 24 9.23 -4.53 7.55
C ILE A 24 10.69 -5.00 7.40
N LEU A 25 10.90 -6.14 6.76
CA LEU A 25 12.24 -6.62 6.37
C LEU A 25 12.67 -6.04 5.03
N THR A 26 11.78 -6.16 4.05
CA THR A 26 11.96 -5.64 2.69
C THR A 26 10.86 -4.65 2.38
N ALA A 27 11.23 -3.39 2.17
CA ALA A 27 10.30 -2.32 1.85
C ALA A 27 9.48 -2.66 0.59
N PRO A 28 8.16 -2.39 0.57
CA PRO A 28 7.32 -2.67 -0.59
C PRO A 28 7.80 -1.93 -1.83
N VAL A 29 8.07 -2.68 -2.90
CA VAL A 29 8.42 -2.13 -4.21
C VAL A 29 7.21 -2.20 -5.11
N CYS A 30 6.76 -1.05 -5.60
CA CYS A 30 5.58 -0.93 -6.44
C CYS A 30 5.93 -1.05 -7.92
N THR A 31 5.07 -1.75 -8.65
CA THR A 31 5.09 -1.86 -10.12
C THR A 31 3.72 -1.49 -10.66
N SER A 32 3.67 -1.00 -11.90
CA SER A 32 2.42 -0.69 -12.60
C SER A 32 2.49 -1.29 -14.01
N PRO A 33 2.14 -2.59 -14.18
CA PRO A 33 2.34 -3.30 -15.44
C PRO A 33 1.50 -2.71 -16.59
N ASP A 34 0.33 -2.17 -16.28
CA ASP A 34 -0.63 -1.63 -17.26
C ASP A 34 -0.80 -0.11 -17.13
N GLU A 35 0.12 0.58 -16.44
CA GLU A 35 0.07 2.03 -16.11
C GLU A 35 -1.14 2.49 -15.27
N ILE A 36 -2.09 1.58 -15.00
CA ILE A 36 -3.35 1.87 -14.29
C ILE A 36 -3.40 1.15 -12.94
N ALA A 37 -3.19 -0.17 -12.94
CA ALA A 37 -3.14 -0.99 -11.74
C ALA A 37 -1.75 -0.88 -11.09
N VAL A 38 -1.70 -0.67 -9.78
CA VAL A 38 -0.46 -0.62 -9.01
C VAL A 38 -0.45 -1.78 -8.03
N THR A 39 0.64 -2.52 -8.03
CA THR A 39 0.90 -3.61 -7.09
C THR A 39 2.26 -3.40 -6.44
N CYS A 40 2.31 -3.37 -5.12
CA CYS A 40 3.52 -3.31 -4.34
C CYS A 40 3.69 -4.59 -3.54
N GLU A 41 4.89 -5.15 -3.60
CA GLU A 41 5.24 -6.37 -2.87
C GLU A 41 6.47 -6.14 -2.02
N GLY A 42 6.46 -6.70 -0.81
CA GLY A 42 7.53 -6.65 0.17
C GLY A 42 7.46 -7.83 1.12
N GLU A 43 8.19 -7.77 2.22
CA GLU A 43 8.26 -8.87 3.19
C GLU A 43 8.45 -8.32 4.62
N THR A 44 7.78 -8.93 5.60
CA THR A 44 7.95 -8.61 7.03
C THR A 44 9.19 -9.29 7.62
N MET A 45 9.61 -8.87 8.81
CA MET A 45 10.71 -9.53 9.55
C MET A 45 10.41 -11.00 9.90
N ASP A 46 9.13 -11.35 10.02
CA ASP A 46 8.69 -12.72 10.24
C ASP A 46 8.64 -13.56 8.95
N GLY A 47 8.96 -12.95 7.79
CA GLY A 47 8.94 -13.61 6.49
C GLY A 47 7.54 -13.71 5.85
N GLU A 48 6.59 -12.90 6.33
CA GLU A 48 5.25 -12.84 5.73
C GLU A 48 5.25 -11.89 4.53
N PRO A 49 4.61 -12.26 3.41
CA PRO A 49 4.56 -11.41 2.24
C PRO A 49 3.68 -10.20 2.51
N ILE A 50 4.19 -9.01 2.19
CA ILE A 50 3.44 -7.75 2.22
C ILE A 50 2.93 -7.51 0.80
N ARG A 51 1.64 -7.20 0.67
CA ARG A 51 1.02 -6.88 -0.62
C ARG A 51 0.12 -5.67 -0.49
N VAL A 52 0.33 -4.71 -1.39
CA VAL A 52 -0.45 -3.48 -1.49
C VAL A 52 -0.96 -3.37 -2.92
N GLU A 53 -2.26 -3.28 -3.10
CA GLU A 53 -2.88 -3.31 -4.43
C GLU A 53 -3.88 -2.19 -4.61
N SER A 54 -3.80 -1.54 -5.76
CA SER A 54 -4.86 -0.67 -6.27
C SER A 54 -5.15 -1.09 -7.70
N THR A 55 -6.34 -1.64 -7.92
CA THR A 55 -6.70 -2.25 -9.21
C THR A 55 -7.14 -1.18 -10.22
N ALA A 56 -7.21 -1.56 -11.49
CA ALA A 56 -7.67 -0.65 -12.54
C ALA A 56 -9.15 -0.26 -12.40
N ASP A 57 -9.97 -1.15 -11.82
CA ASP A 57 -11.40 -0.95 -11.60
C ASP A 57 -11.70 -0.16 -10.31
N ALA A 58 -10.79 -0.17 -9.34
CA ALA A 58 -10.93 0.50 -8.04
C ALA A 58 -9.71 1.37 -7.76
N GLN A 59 -9.47 2.34 -8.64
CA GLN A 59 -8.26 3.15 -8.59
C GLN A 59 -8.18 4.06 -7.34
N ASP A 60 -9.32 4.45 -6.80
CA ASP A 60 -9.40 5.28 -5.61
C ASP A 60 -9.29 4.47 -4.31
N ASP A 61 -9.20 3.15 -4.41
CA ASP A 61 -9.08 2.22 -3.29
C ASP A 61 -7.71 1.55 -3.26
N VAL A 62 -7.32 1.14 -2.06
CA VAL A 62 -6.11 0.38 -1.80
C VAL A 62 -6.42 -0.77 -0.84
N LEU A 63 -5.95 -1.96 -1.20
CA LEU A 63 -5.96 -3.14 -0.37
C LEU A 63 -4.54 -3.34 0.17
N VAL A 64 -4.41 -3.50 1.49
CA VAL A 64 -3.14 -3.80 2.16
C VAL A 64 -3.29 -5.10 2.93
N THR A 65 -2.44 -6.07 2.62
CA THR A 65 -2.44 -7.39 3.26
C THR A 65 -1.03 -7.82 3.67
N VAL A 66 -0.96 -8.63 4.72
CA VAL A 66 0.25 -9.33 5.16
C VAL A 66 -0.08 -10.81 5.32
N GLY A 67 0.59 -11.68 4.55
CA GLY A 67 0.18 -13.08 4.45
C GLY A 67 -1.27 -13.19 4.00
N ASP A 68 -2.09 -13.89 4.78
CA ASP A 68 -3.54 -14.04 4.55
C ASP A 68 -4.41 -12.98 5.26
N ARG A 69 -3.78 -12.02 5.96
CA ARG A 69 -4.48 -11.02 6.77
C ARG A 69 -4.67 -9.73 5.98
N THR A 70 -5.92 -9.28 5.85
CA THR A 70 -6.22 -7.92 5.39
C THR A 70 -6.04 -6.93 6.54
N LEU A 71 -5.15 -5.97 6.35
CA LEU A 71 -4.91 -4.87 7.29
C LEU A 71 -5.77 -3.67 6.95
N TYR A 72 -5.96 -3.41 5.65
CA TYR A 72 -6.81 -2.32 5.18
C TYR A 72 -7.43 -2.65 3.83
N ASP A 73 -8.67 -2.25 3.62
CA ASP A 73 -9.40 -2.31 2.36
C ASP A 73 -10.34 -1.11 2.30
N GLY A 74 -10.03 -0.16 1.41
CA GLY A 74 -10.84 1.04 1.23
C GLY A 74 -10.08 2.19 0.58
N SER A 75 -10.57 3.41 0.77
CA SER A 75 -10.10 4.56 0.01
C SER A 75 -8.61 4.89 0.25
N LEU A 76 -7.87 5.06 -0.84
CA LEU A 76 -6.48 5.54 -0.88
C LEU A 76 -6.36 6.95 -0.30
N LEU A 77 -7.26 7.86 -0.70
CA LEU A 77 -7.27 9.24 -0.23
C LEU A 77 -7.46 9.33 1.29
N ALA A 78 -8.27 8.45 1.87
CA ALA A 78 -8.49 8.42 3.31
C ALA A 78 -7.23 8.06 4.10
N VAL A 79 -6.35 7.22 3.54
CA VAL A 79 -5.06 6.90 4.15
C VAL A 79 -4.09 8.08 4.00
N LEU A 80 -3.98 8.63 2.79
CA LEU A 80 -3.07 9.76 2.51
C LEU A 80 -3.42 11.02 3.31
N ASP A 81 -4.71 11.27 3.54
CA ASP A 81 -5.17 12.41 4.35
C ASP A 81 -4.75 12.28 5.81
N ARG A 82 -4.82 11.06 6.39
CA ARG A 82 -4.32 10.79 7.75
C ARG A 82 -2.83 11.11 7.89
N GLY A 83 -2.02 10.66 6.93
CA GLY A 83 -0.58 10.90 6.90
C GLY A 83 -0.19 12.39 6.74
N SER A 84 -1.07 13.25 6.21
CA SER A 84 -0.79 14.67 6.00
C SER A 84 -1.00 15.57 7.23
N SER A 85 -1.58 15.02 8.30
CA SER A 85 -1.95 15.78 9.51
C SER A 85 -0.87 15.82 10.61
N GLY A 86 0.36 15.37 10.31
CA GLY A 86 1.53 15.36 11.20
C GLY A 86 2.42 16.60 11.09
#